data_AF-A0A8K0J125-F1
#
_entry.id   AF-A0A8K0J125-F1
#
_cell.length_a   1.000
_cell.length_b   1.000
_cell.length_c   1.000
_cell.angle_alpha   90.00
_cell.angle_beta   90.00
_cell.angle_gamma   90.00
#
_symmetry.space_group_name_H-M   'P 1'
#
loop_
_entity.id
_entity.type
_entity.pdbx_description
1 polymer ?
#
loop_
_entity_poly.entity_id
_entity_poly.type
_entity_poly.pdbx_seq_one_letter_code
_entity_poly.pdbx_strand_id
1 'polypeptide(L)'
;MSTPSAFFHALLRPSILQILRASGFHAARPSVVDSLTDIAARYLSALCLSTASHAIHNHGDAGDYTVVDVRMALQDVGALQPQRMASGLDGGEDKDDGRAVDEFVAWFSGQRMRELMDMGVGDGEMEATDYLS
;
A
#
# COMPACT_ATOMS: atom_id res chain seq x y z
N MET A 1 10.39 26.94 10.31
CA MET A 1 9.78 25.72 10.88
C MET A 1 8.97 25.09 9.77
N SER A 2 9.38 23.93 9.24
CA SER A 2 8.57 23.18 8.28
C SER A 2 7.29 22.71 8.96
N THR A 3 6.14 22.86 8.28
CA THR A 3 4.89 22.28 8.78
C THR A 3 5.01 20.75 8.79
N PRO A 4 4.36 20.02 9.71
CA PRO A 4 4.41 18.55 9.74
C PRO A 4 4.07 17.92 8.38
N SER A 5 3.09 18.50 7.68
CA SER A 5 2.70 18.10 6.32
C SER A 5 3.85 18.20 5.30
N ALA A 6 4.65 19.27 5.33
CA ALA A 6 5.80 19.42 4.43
C ALA A 6 6.90 18.40 4.71
N PHE A 7 7.07 17.99 5.98
CA PHE A 7 8.03 16.96 6.37
C PHE A 7 7.61 15.57 5.85
N PHE A 8 6.36 15.15 6.08
CA PHE A 8 5.87 13.86 5.58
C PHE A 8 5.84 13.79 4.05
N HIS A 9 5.50 14.90 3.39
CA HIS A 9 5.59 14.99 1.93
C HIS A 9 7.03 14.81 1.44
N ALA A 10 8.01 15.40 2.12
CA ALA A 10 9.43 15.23 1.76
C ALA A 10 9.91 13.79 1.93
N LEU A 11 9.42 13.07 2.96
CA LEU A 11 9.73 11.65 3.17
C LEU A 11 9.04 10.72 2.17
N LEU A 12 7.84 11.06 1.70
CA LEU A 12 7.10 10.25 0.74
C LEU A 12 7.66 10.37 -0.69
N ARG A 13 8.27 11.52 -1.01
CA ARG A 13 8.81 11.82 -2.34
C ARG A 13 9.83 10.78 -2.85
N PRO A 14 10.84 10.33 -2.06
CA PRO A 14 11.73 9.21 -2.43
C PRO A 14 10.98 7.92 -2.78
N SER A 15 9.96 7.55 -2.00
CA SER A 15 9.18 6.33 -2.25
C SER A 15 8.43 6.40 -3.58
N ILE A 16 7.86 7.55 -3.93
CA ILE A 16 7.22 7.77 -5.23
C ILE A 16 8.22 7.67 -6.38
N LEU A 17 9.43 8.21 -6.21
CA LEU A 17 10.49 8.06 -7.21
C LEU A 17 10.91 6.60 -7.42
N GLN A 18 11.01 5.81 -6.34
CA GLN A 18 11.30 4.38 -6.43
C GLN A 18 10.18 3.61 -7.13
N ILE A 19 8.91 3.90 -6.81
CA ILE A 19 7.75 3.29 -7.47
C ILE A 19 7.73 3.60 -8.97
N LEU A 20 7.96 4.87 -9.35
CA LEU A 20 8.05 5.28 -10.74
C LEU A 20 9.19 4.54 -11.47
N ARG A 21 10.36 4.44 -10.85
CA ARG A 21 11.50 3.72 -11.40
C ARG A 21 11.22 2.22 -11.59
N ALA A 22 10.60 1.57 -10.60
CA ALA A 22 10.20 0.18 -10.65
C ALA A 22 9.15 -0.11 -11.73
N SER A 23 8.33 0.89 -12.03
CA SER A 23 7.32 0.86 -13.11
C SER A 23 7.93 1.09 -14.50
N GLY A 24 9.23 1.41 -14.59
CA GLY A 24 9.95 1.65 -15.85
C GLY A 24 10.13 3.13 -16.21
N PHE A 25 9.75 4.08 -15.35
CA PHE A 25 9.99 5.50 -15.57
C PHE A 25 11.40 5.89 -15.09
N HIS A 26 12.30 6.22 -16.03
CA HIS A 26 13.67 6.62 -15.70
C HIS A 26 13.85 8.14 -15.53
N ALA A 27 12.86 8.94 -15.93
CA ALA A 27 12.84 10.38 -15.74
C ALA A 27 11.39 10.88 -15.58
N ALA A 28 11.17 11.84 -14.70
CA ALA A 28 9.91 12.53 -14.51
C ALA A 28 10.17 14.00 -14.20
N ARG A 29 9.29 14.90 -14.67
CA ARG A 29 9.37 16.32 -14.31
C ARG A 29 9.12 16.47 -12.79
N PRO A 30 9.81 17.38 -12.08
CA PRO A 30 9.60 17.58 -10.65
C PRO A 30 8.12 17.80 -10.28
N SER A 31 7.39 18.54 -11.11
CA SER A 31 5.94 18.78 -10.94
C SER A 31 5.11 17.49 -10.92
N VAL A 32 5.46 16.48 -11.72
CA VAL A 32 4.75 15.20 -11.76
C VAL A 32 5.00 14.42 -10.48
N VAL A 33 6.26 14.39 -10.03
CA VAL A 33 6.63 13.73 -8.78
C VAL A 33 5.93 14.39 -7.59
N ASP A 34 5.89 15.72 -7.57
CA ASP A 34 5.19 16.48 -6.53
C ASP A 34 3.67 16.22 -6.55
N SER A 35 3.04 16.21 -7.73
CA SER A 35 1.62 15.87 -7.85
C SER A 35 1.31 14.44 -7.39
N LEU A 36 2.12 13.46 -7.79
CA LEU A 36 1.95 12.07 -7.36
C LEU A 36 2.19 11.89 -5.85
N THR A 37 3.14 12.63 -5.29
CA THR A 37 3.40 12.63 -3.84
C THR A 37 2.22 13.21 -3.07
N ASP A 38 1.62 14.31 -3.54
CA ASP A 38 0.39 14.88 -2.95
C ASP A 38 -0.79 13.90 -3.04
N ILE A 39 -1.00 13.28 -4.21
CA ILE A 39 -2.07 12.27 -4.39
C ILE A 39 -1.86 11.09 -3.44
N ALA A 40 -0.64 10.57 -3.34
CA ALA A 40 -0.33 9.46 -2.46
C ALA A 40 -0.55 9.81 -0.98
N ALA A 41 -0.17 11.01 -0.54
CA ALA A 41 -0.41 11.46 0.82
C ALA A 41 -1.92 11.54 1.14
N ARG A 42 -2.73 12.07 0.21
CA ARG A 42 -4.19 12.14 0.34
C ARG A 42 -4.83 10.76 0.35
N TYR A 43 -4.35 9.86 -0.50
CA TYR A 43 -4.84 8.48 -0.56
C TYR A 43 -4.55 7.72 0.73
N LEU A 44 -3.32 7.79 1.25
CA LEU A 44 -2.96 7.17 2.54
C LEU A 44 -3.81 7.73 3.69
N SER A 45 -4.04 9.05 3.71
CA SER A 45 -4.88 9.68 4.73
C SER A 45 -6.34 9.20 4.64
N ALA A 46 -6.89 9.09 3.43
CA ALA A 46 -8.23 8.56 3.21
C ALA A 46 -8.35 7.09 3.64
N LEU A 47 -7.33 6.29 3.36
CA LEU A 47 -7.29 4.88 3.74
C LEU A 47 -7.23 4.71 5.27
N CYS A 48 -6.41 5.50 5.97
CA CYS A 48 -6.34 5.49 7.42
C CYS A 48 -7.68 5.91 8.05
N LEU A 49 -8.35 6.93 7.49
CA LEU A 49 -9.64 7.40 7.99
C LEU A 49 -10.74 6.34 7.79
N SER A 50 -10.79 5.71 6.62
CA SER A 50 -11.74 4.63 6.34
C SER A 50 -11.47 3.42 7.25
N THR A 51 -10.20 3.03 7.44
CA THR A 51 -9.81 1.95 8.36
C THR A 51 -10.26 2.25 9.79
N ALA A 52 -10.03 3.47 10.28
CA ALA A 52 -10.47 3.88 11.61
C ALA A 52 -12.00 3.86 11.75
N SER A 53 -12.73 4.27 10.71
CA SER A 53 -14.20 4.19 10.69
C SER A 53 -14.70 2.75 10.79
N HIS A 54 -14.06 1.83 10.08
CA HIS A 54 -14.36 0.41 10.13
C HIS A 54 -14.03 -0.21 11.49
N ALA A 55 -12.87 0.14 12.06
CA ALA A 55 -12.46 -0.31 13.39
C ALA A 55 -13.43 0.16 14.47
N ILE A 56 -13.87 1.43 14.44
CA ILE A 56 -14.91 1.93 15.34
C ILE A 56 -16.21 1.12 15.18
N HIS A 57 -16.60 0.80 13.94
CA HIS A 57 -17.84 0.06 13.69
C HIS A 57 -17.77 -1.39 14.19
N ASN A 58 -16.63 -2.05 14.03
CA ASN A 58 -16.45 -3.47 14.36
C ASN A 58 -16.02 -3.71 15.81
N HIS A 59 -15.17 -2.86 16.34
CA HIS A 59 -14.45 -3.03 17.61
C HIS A 59 -14.84 -1.96 18.65
N GLY A 60 -15.49 -0.87 18.22
CA GLY A 60 -15.92 0.22 19.11
C GLY A 60 -14.83 1.27 19.37
N ASP A 61 -13.61 1.05 18.90
CA ASP A 61 -12.47 1.95 19.03
C ASP A 61 -11.66 2.02 17.72
N ALA A 62 -11.15 3.20 17.39
CA ALA A 62 -10.30 3.42 16.22
C ALA A 62 -8.88 2.87 16.41
N GLY A 63 -8.44 2.69 17.66
CA GLY A 63 -7.12 2.16 17.99
C GLY A 63 -7.01 0.64 17.88
N ASP A 64 -8.13 -0.07 18.00
CA ASP A 64 -8.19 -1.53 17.95
C ASP A 64 -8.54 -2.01 16.52
N TYR A 65 -7.69 -1.67 15.56
CA TYR A 65 -7.89 -2.04 14.15
C TYR A 65 -7.16 -3.34 13.80
N THR A 66 -7.74 -4.10 12.89
CA THR A 66 -7.19 -5.36 12.39
C THR A 66 -6.94 -5.29 10.88
N VAL A 67 -6.29 -6.32 10.32
CA VAL A 67 -6.13 -6.46 8.86
C VAL A 67 -7.47 -6.51 8.12
N VAL A 68 -8.54 -6.91 8.82
CA VAL A 68 -9.90 -6.95 8.26
C VAL A 68 -10.40 -5.53 7.97
N ASP A 69 -10.17 -4.59 8.88
CA ASP A 69 -10.59 -3.19 8.70
C ASP A 69 -9.83 -2.50 7.57
N VAL A 70 -8.53 -2.79 7.46
CA VAL A 70 -7.70 -2.31 6.34
C VAL A 70 -8.19 -2.88 5.01
N ARG A 71 -8.55 -4.17 4.97
CA ARG A 71 -9.11 -4.81 3.78
C ARG A 71 -10.42 -4.15 3.35
N MET A 72 -11.33 -3.87 4.27
CA MET A 72 -12.59 -3.20 3.95
C MET A 72 -12.36 -1.78 3.44
N ALA A 73 -11.43 -1.04 4.04
CA ALA A 73 -11.04 0.28 3.55
C ALA A 73 -10.47 0.23 2.12
N LEU A 74 -9.68 -0.80 1.80
CA LEU A 74 -9.17 -1.04 0.45
C LEU A 74 -10.27 -1.45 -0.54
N GLN A 75 -11.31 -2.13 -0.08
CA GLN A 75 -12.49 -2.46 -0.90
C GLN A 75 -13.33 -1.22 -1.21
N ASP A 76 -13.50 -0.31 -0.24
CA ASP A 76 -14.26 0.94 -0.41
C ASP A 76 -13.65 1.84 -1.49
N VAL A 77 -12.31 1.88 -1.57
CA VAL A 77 -11.58 2.66 -2.59
C VAL A 77 -11.38 1.89 -3.90
N GLY A 78 -11.94 0.68 -4.01
CA GLY A 78 -11.87 -0.18 -5.20
C GLY A 78 -10.48 -0.76 -5.48
N ALA A 79 -9.54 -0.64 -4.55
CA ALA A 79 -8.20 -1.23 -4.66
C ALA A 79 -8.27 -2.77 -4.58
N LEU A 80 -9.22 -3.29 -3.82
CA LEU A 80 -9.58 -4.70 -3.82
C LEU A 80 -10.97 -4.86 -4.44
N GLN A 81 -11.08 -5.62 -5.53
CA GLN A 81 -12.40 -6.02 -6.02
C GLN A 81 -12.99 -7.07 -5.07
N PRO A 82 -14.30 -7.03 -4.80
CA PRO A 82 -14.96 -8.12 -4.11
C PRO A 82 -14.72 -9.40 -4.91
N GLN A 83 -14.13 -10.44 -4.30
CA GLN A 83 -13.96 -11.77 -4.89
C GLN A 83 -15.29 -12.51 -5.13
N ARG A 84 -16.41 -11.79 -5.24
CA ARG A 84 -17.63 -12.36 -5.78
C ARG A 84 -17.46 -12.50 -7.27
N MET A 85 -17.02 -13.69 -7.69
CA MET A 85 -17.39 -14.23 -8.98
C MET A 85 -18.89 -13.98 -9.16
N ALA A 86 -19.23 -13.08 -10.07
CA ALA A 86 -20.59 -12.97 -10.60
C ALA A 86 -20.87 -14.21 -11.46
N SER A 87 -20.82 -15.39 -10.85
CA SER A 87 -21.30 -16.63 -11.44
C SER A 87 -22.34 -17.21 -10.50
N GLY A 88 -23.45 -16.48 -10.33
CA GLY A 88 -24.70 -17.03 -9.81
C GLY A 88 -25.35 -18.04 -10.77
N LEU A 89 -24.56 -18.82 -11.52
CA LEU A 89 -25.01 -19.79 -12.51
C LEU A 89 -24.31 -21.15 -12.42
N ASP A 90 -23.51 -21.42 -11.39
CA ASP A 90 -23.10 -22.81 -11.16
C ASP A 90 -23.02 -23.08 -9.67
N GLY A 91 -23.71 -24.12 -9.21
CA GLY A 91 -23.77 -24.58 -7.82
C GLY A 91 -22.46 -25.21 -7.33
N GLY A 92 -21.33 -24.63 -7.71
CA GLY A 92 -20.00 -24.99 -7.22
C GLY A 92 -19.71 -24.26 -5.92
N GLU A 93 -19.25 -25.01 -4.93
CA GLU A 93 -18.88 -24.57 -3.58
C GLU A 93 -18.21 -23.18 -3.56
N ASP A 94 -18.67 -22.31 -2.65
CA ASP A 94 -18.07 -21.02 -2.29
C ASP A 94 -16.59 -21.21 -1.86
N LYS A 95 -15.70 -21.38 -2.84
CA LYS A 95 -14.26 -21.36 -2.61
C LYS A 95 -13.79 -19.93 -2.76
N ASP A 96 -13.33 -19.40 -1.63
CA ASP A 96 -12.65 -18.11 -1.53
C ASP A 96 -11.55 -18.02 -2.61
N ASP A 97 -11.66 -17.05 -3.51
CA ASP A 97 -10.81 -16.96 -4.69
C ASP A 97 -9.44 -16.37 -4.32
N GLY A 98 -8.50 -17.25 -3.93
CA GLY A 98 -7.14 -16.89 -3.52
C GLY A 98 -6.21 -16.39 -4.63
N ARG A 99 -6.64 -16.36 -5.90
CA ARG A 99 -5.76 -16.04 -7.05
C ARG A 99 -5.05 -14.68 -6.93
N ALA A 100 -5.73 -13.67 -6.39
CA ALA A 100 -5.12 -12.36 -6.17
C ALA A 100 -4.00 -12.40 -5.12
N VAL A 101 -4.15 -13.23 -4.08
CA VAL A 101 -3.12 -13.45 -3.06
C VAL A 101 -1.96 -14.22 -3.67
N ASP A 102 -2.23 -15.25 -4.46
CA ASP A 102 -1.19 -16.02 -5.15
C ASP A 102 -0.41 -15.14 -6.15
N GLU A 103 -1.09 -14.28 -6.90
CA GLU A 103 -0.48 -13.32 -7.82
C GLU A 103 0.39 -12.29 -7.07
N PHE A 104 -0.10 -11.79 -5.93
CA PHE A 104 0.69 -10.92 -5.06
C PHE A 104 1.92 -11.62 -4.51
N VAL A 105 1.80 -12.86 -4.01
CA VAL A 105 2.93 -13.65 -3.49
C VAL A 105 3.94 -13.93 -4.61
N ALA A 106 3.49 -14.26 -5.82
CA ALA A 106 4.34 -14.48 -6.97
C ALA A 106 5.08 -13.20 -7.40
N TRP A 107 4.41 -12.06 -7.39
CA TRP A 107 5.04 -10.76 -7.63
C TRP A 107 6.06 -10.41 -6.53
N PHE A 108 5.66 -10.54 -5.26
CA PHE A 108 6.49 -10.19 -4.10
C PHE A 108 7.75 -11.05 -4.00
N SER A 109 7.64 -12.35 -4.31
CA SER A 109 8.77 -13.28 -4.34
C SER A 109 9.59 -13.19 -5.62
N GLY A 110 9.13 -12.40 -6.60
CA GLY A 110 9.72 -12.26 -7.91
C GLY A 110 11.05 -11.50 -7.91
N GLN A 111 11.83 -11.74 -8.96
CA GLN A 111 13.14 -11.12 -9.17
C GLN A 111 13.09 -9.57 -9.12
N ARG A 112 12.05 -8.98 -9.71
CA ARG A 112 11.84 -7.51 -9.71
C ARG A 112 11.74 -6.93 -8.30
N MET A 113 11.03 -7.61 -7.38
CA MET A 113 10.87 -7.13 -6.01
C MET A 113 12.16 -7.33 -5.20
N ARG A 114 12.88 -8.43 -5.43
CA ARG A 114 14.22 -8.65 -4.84
C ARG A 114 15.20 -7.56 -5.24
N GLU A 115 15.25 -7.19 -6.52
CA GLU A 115 16.09 -6.10 -7.02
C GLU A 115 15.66 -4.73 -6.45
N LEU A 116 14.36 -4.50 -6.25
CA LEU A 116 13.85 -3.29 -5.62
C LEU A 116 14.27 -3.17 -4.15
N MET A 117 14.20 -4.28 -3.40
CA MET A 117 14.66 -4.34 -2.01
C MET A 117 16.18 -4.16 -1.93
N ASP A 118 16.94 -4.81 -2.82
CA ASP A 118 18.41 -4.72 -2.89
C ASP A 118 18.89 -3.29 -3.21
N MET A 119 18.23 -2.60 -4.15
CA MET A 119 18.53 -1.20 -4.46
C MET A 119 18.10 -0.22 -3.35
N GLY A 120 17.18 -0.62 -2.47
CA GLY A 120 16.79 0.14 -1.28
C GLY A 120 17.83 0.08 -0.15
N VAL A 121 18.73 -0.92 -0.18
CA VAL A 121 19.78 -1.10 0.84
C VAL A 121 20.90 -0.09 0.66
N GLY A 122 21.27 0.28 -0.57
CA GLY A 122 22.33 1.26 -0.83
C GLY A 122 23.70 0.87 -0.24
N ASP A 123 24.76 1.59 -0.62
CA ASP A 123 26.15 1.36 -0.15
C ASP A 123 26.37 1.82 1.31
N GLY A 124 25.29 1.98 2.08
CA GLY A 124 25.30 2.38 3.48
C GLY A 124 24.94 1.19 4.34
N GLU A 125 25.86 0.76 5.20
CA GLU A 125 25.63 -0.26 6.22
C GLU A 125 24.32 0.02 6.95
N MET A 126 23.27 -0.75 6.63
CA MET A 126 22.09 -0.83 7.47
C MET A 126 22.52 -1.65 8.68
N GLU A 127 23.08 -0.96 9.67
CA GLU A 127 23.00 -1.45 11.05
C GLU A 127 21.51 -1.60 11.31
N ALA A 128 21.04 -2.85 11.22
CA ALA A 128 19.67 -3.25 11.51
C ALA A 128 19.42 -2.97 12.99
N THR A 129 19.20 -1.69 13.28
CA THR A 129 18.74 -1.22 14.56
C THR A 129 17.32 -1.72 14.67
N ASP A 130 17.16 -2.76 15.47
CA ASP A 130 15.89 -3.33 15.85
C ASP A 130 15.09 -2.24 16.59
N TYR A 131 14.24 -1.53 15.86
CA TYR A 131 13.39 -0.46 16.41
C TYR A 131 12.20 -1.00 17.23
N LEU A 132 12.16 -2.32 17.50
CA LEU A 132 11.10 -2.98 18.26
C LEU A 132 11.61 -3.76 19.49
N SER A 133 12.86 -3.53 19.91
CA SER A 133 13.38 -3.93 21.23
C SER A 133 13.20 -2.83 22.29
#